data_AF-A0A158S5C2-F1
#
_entry.id   AF-A0A158S5C2-F1
#
_cell.length_a   1.000
_cell.length_b   1.000
_cell.length_c   1.000
_cell.angle_alpha   90.00
_cell.angle_beta   90.00
_cell.angle_gamma   90.00
#
_symmetry.space_group_name_H-M   'P 1'
#
loop_
_entity.id
_entity.type
_entity.pdbx_description
1 polymer ?
#
loop_
_entity_poly.entity_id
_entity_poly.type
_entity_poly.pdbx_seq_one_letter_code
_entity_poly.pdbx_strand_id
1 'polypeptide(L)' 'MDTIANAVIDHLGGTTATAKLIEAPISTVHSWRLNGIPQSRLAHMRLAARMEGKPLPEDLAELARPEHDDARPPEAA' A
#
# COMPACT_ATOMS: atom_id res chain seq x y z
N MET A 1 -10.81 10.54 0.67
CA MET A 1 -9.59 9.84 1.12
C MET A 1 -9.57 8.51 0.40
N ASP A 2 -8.52 8.23 -0.37
CA ASP A 2 -8.43 7.04 -1.21
C ASP A 2 -7.93 5.85 -0.37
N THR A 3 -8.81 4.88 -0.11
CA THR A 3 -8.53 3.75 0.78
C THR A 3 -7.38 2.89 0.28
N ILE A 4 -7.26 2.70 -1.04
CA ILE A 4 -6.21 1.89 -1.66
C ILE A 4 -4.87 2.61 -1.55
N ALA A 5 -4.84 3.91 -1.87
CA ALA A 5 -3.63 4.70 -1.76
C ALA A 5 -3.11 4.74 -0.32
N ASN A 6 -4.00 4.89 0.66
CA ASN A 6 -3.62 4.83 2.06
C ASN A 6 -3.01 3.47 2.41
N ALA A 7 -3.71 2.39 2.09
CA ALA A 7 -3.26 1.04 2.39
C ALA A 7 -1.88 0.73 1.76
N VAL A 8 -1.66 1.14 0.51
CA VAL A 8 -0.36 1.03 -0.17
C VAL A 8 0.71 1.84 0.57
N ILE A 9 0.44 3.12 0.86
CA ILE A 9 1.43 3.99 1.51
C ILE A 9 1.74 3.49 2.93
N ASP A 10 0.74 2.99 3.65
CA ASP A 10 0.89 2.45 5.00
C ASP A 10 1.69 1.14 5.00
N HIS A 11 1.42 0.23 4.06
CA HIS A 11 2.21 -0.99 3.84
C HIS A 11 3.69 -0.69 3.59
N LEU A 12 3.99 0.37 2.84
CA LEU A 12 5.36 0.81 2.55
C LEU A 12 6.04 1.52 3.74
N GLY A 13 5.35 1.68 4.88
CA GLY A 13 5.88 2.33 6.08
C GLY A 13 5.49 3.80 6.23
N GLY A 14 4.41 4.22 5.56
CA GLY A 14 3.85 5.55 5.65
C GLY A 14 4.40 6.55 4.62
N THR A 15 3.91 7.78 4.70
CA THR A 15 4.14 8.83 3.69
C THR A 15 5.63 9.15 3.52
N THR A 16 6.38 9.29 4.62
CA THR A 16 7.81 9.64 4.57
C THR A 16 8.67 8.50 4.04
N ALA A 17 8.39 7.26 4.44
CA ALA A 17 9.12 6.09 3.95
C ALA A 17 8.86 5.90 2.45
N THR A 18 7.59 5.99 2.04
CA THR A 18 7.20 5.93 0.63
C THR A 18 7.86 7.03 -0.19
N ALA A 19 7.87 8.28 0.30
CA ALA A 19 8.52 9.40 -0.38
C ALA A 19 10.01 9.18 -0.63
N LYS A 20 10.72 8.62 0.35
CA LYS A 20 12.14 8.24 0.22
C LYS A 20 12.31 7.07 -0.76
N LEU A 21 11.46 6.06 -0.68
CA LEU A 21 11.54 4.85 -1.50
C LEU A 21 11.45 5.14 -3.01
N ILE A 22 10.62 6.10 -3.40
CA ILE A 22 10.34 6.41 -4.80
C ILE A 22 10.87 7.79 -5.24
N GLU A 23 11.72 8.40 -4.40
CA GLU A 23 12.35 9.70 -4.64
C GLU A 23 11.35 10.80 -5.06
N ALA A 24 10.27 10.94 -4.30
CA ALA A 24 9.23 11.93 -4.53
C ALA A 24 9.10 12.91 -3.35
N PRO A 25 8.61 14.15 -3.57
CA PRO A 25 8.29 15.05 -2.48
C PRO A 25 7.22 14.45 -1.53
N ILE A 26 7.38 14.68 -0.23
CA ILE A 26 6.42 14.21 0.80
C ILE A 26 5.01 14.75 0.51
N SER A 27 4.90 16.00 0.06
CA SER A 27 3.62 16.63 -0.32
C SER A 27 2.95 15.89 -1.48
N THR A 28 3.72 15.39 -2.44
CA THR A 28 3.20 14.59 -3.56
C THR A 28 2.62 13.27 -3.04
N VAL A 29 3.34 12.54 -2.19
CA VAL A 29 2.84 11.30 -1.59
C VAL A 29 1.62 11.54 -0.72
N HIS A 30 1.61 12.63 0.06
CA HIS A 30 0.45 13.02 0.85
C HIS A 30 -0.76 13.32 -0.04
N SER A 31 -0.57 13.98 -1.18
CA SER A 31 -1.67 14.24 -2.13
C SER A 31 -2.27 12.97 -2.73
N TRP A 32 -1.48 11.90 -2.89
CA TRP A 32 -2.01 10.61 -3.37
C TRP A 32 -2.95 9.94 -2.37
N ARG A 33 -2.82 10.19 -1.07
CA ARG A 33 -3.81 9.73 -0.09
C ARG A 33 -5.19 10.34 -0.29
N LEU A 34 -5.25 11.51 -0.93
CA LEU A 34 -6.47 12.23 -1.21
C LEU A 34 -7.00 11.94 -2.61
N ASN A 35 -6.10 11.90 -3.59
CA ASN A 35 -6.41 11.91 -5.02
C ASN A 35 -6.16 10.56 -5.73
N GLY A 36 -5.59 9.58 -5.02
CA GLY A 36 -5.14 8.30 -5.59
C GLY A 36 -3.69 8.32 -6.11
N ILE A 37 -3.11 7.13 -6.23
CA ILE A 37 -1.76 6.94 -6.76
C ILE A 37 -1.84 6.75 -8.29
N PRO A 38 -1.12 7.53 -9.11
CA PRO A 38 -1.06 7.31 -10.55
C PRO A 38 -0.51 5.92 -10.88
N GLN A 39 -1.08 5.25 -11.88
CA GLN A 39 -0.67 3.88 -12.26
C GLN A 39 0.82 3.77 -12.62
N SER A 40 1.40 4.78 -13.27
CA SER A 40 2.84 4.82 -13.56
C SER A 40 3.71 4.86 -12.30
N ARG A 41 3.24 5.55 -11.24
CA ARG A 41 3.91 5.59 -9.94
C ARG A 41 3.74 4.29 -9.19
N LEU A 42 2.57 3.66 -9.29
CA LEU A 42 2.32 2.36 -8.69
C LEU A 42 3.23 1.27 -9.27
N ALA A 43 3.45 1.25 -10.59
CA ALA A 43 4.39 0.32 -11.22
C ALA A 43 5.82 0.49 -10.67
N HIS A 44 6.26 1.73 -10.46
CA HIS A 44 7.54 2.03 -9.83
C HIS A 44 7.58 1.57 -8.37
N MET A 45 6.53 1.84 -7.59
CA MET A 45 6.41 1.37 -6.20
C MET A 45 6.47 -0.16 -6.12
N ARG A 46 5.79 -0.89 -7.02
CA ARG A 46 5.86 -2.36 -7.05
C ARG A 46 7.29 -2.87 -7.19
N LEU A 47 8.07 -2.25 -8.07
CA LEU A 47 9.48 -2.61 -8.25
C LEU A 47 10.30 -2.31 -7.00
N ALA A 48 10.21 -1.07 -6.49
CA ALA A 48 10.98 -0.65 -5.32
C ALA A 48 10.62 -1.45 -4.06
N ALA A 49 9.33 -1.70 -3.84
CA ALA A 49 8.82 -2.46 -2.71
C ALA A 49 9.30 -3.93 -2.74
N ARG A 50 9.40 -4.53 -3.93
CA ARG A 50 10.01 -5.86 -4.08
C ARG A 50 11.49 -5.86 -3.72
N MET A 51 12.23 -4.81 -4.07
CA MET A 51 13.65 -4.68 -3.73
C MET A 51 13.88 -4.51 -2.22
N GLU A 52 12.97 -3.83 -1.53
CA GLU A 52 12.97 -3.66 -0.07
C GLU A 52 12.40 -4.86 0.72
N GLY A 53 12.02 -5.94 0.02
CA GLY A 53 11.42 -7.12 0.67
C GLY A 53 9.99 -6.91 1.19
N LYS A 54 9.30 -5.86 0.73
CA LYS A 54 7.90 -5.53 1.06
C LYS A 54 7.03 -5.57 -0.20
N PRO A 55 6.93 -6.69 -0.92
CA PRO A 55 6.18 -6.73 -2.18
C PRO A 55 4.74 -6.25 -1.98
N LEU A 56 4.24 -5.48 -2.94
CA LEU A 56 2.82 -5.15 -3.01
C LEU A 56 2.07 -6.34 -3.62
N PRO A 57 0.86 -6.67 -3.14
CA PRO A 57 0.03 -7.71 -3.73
C PRO A 57 -0.41 -7.30 -5.15
N GLU A 58 -0.77 -8.30 -5.96
CA GLU A 58 -1.22 -8.05 -7.34
C GLU A 58 -2.56 -7.32 -7.34
N ASP A 59 -3.47 -7.72 -6.46
CA ASP A 59 -4.68 -6.99 -6.14
C ASP A 59 -4.42 -6.07 -4.93
N LEU A 60 -4.50 -4.76 -5.13
CA LEU A 60 -4.29 -3.80 -4.03
C LEU A 60 -5.48 -3.73 -3.07
N ALA A 61 -6.66 -4.21 -3.49
CA ALA A 61 -7.80 -4.30 -2.60
C ALA A 61 -7.49 -5.20 -1.40
N GLU A 62 -6.56 -6.14 -1.54
CA GLU A 62 -6.12 -7.00 -0.44
C GLU A 62 -5.53 -6.23 0.73
N LEU A 63 -4.87 -5.09 0.48
CA LEU A 63 -4.32 -4.23 1.53
C LEU A 63 -5.39 -3.35 2.20
N ALA A 64 -6.46 -3.02 1.46
CA ALA A 64 -7.56 -2.21 1.97
C ALA A 64 -8.65 -3.05 2.66
N ARG A 65 -8.63 -4.37 2.48
CA ARG A 65 -9.49 -5.26 3.26
C ARG A 65 -9.06 -5.15 4.72
N PRO A 66 -9.98 -4.86 5.65
CA PRO A 66 -9.74 -5.21 7.04
C PRO A 66 -9.50 -6.72 7.03
N GLU A 67 -8.29 -7.13 7.35
CA GLU A 67 -8.02 -8.51 7.72
C GLU A 67 -9.12 -8.97 8.67
N HIS A 68 -9.74 -10.09 8.32
CA HIS A 68 -10.86 -10.68 9.04
C HIS A 68 -10.63 -10.59 10.55
N ASP A 69 -11.64 -10.09 11.26
CA ASP A 69 -11.92 -10.50 12.64
C ASP A 69 -11.66 -12.02 12.72
N ASP A 70 -10.75 -12.44 13.60
CA ASP A 70 -10.28 -13.81 13.78
C ASP A 70 -11.45 -14.76 14.09
N ALA A 71 -12.17 -15.20 13.06
CA ALA A 71 -13.19 -16.22 13.13
C ALA A 71 -13.01 -17.16 11.95
N ARG A 72 -11.87 -17.84 11.91
CA ARG A 72 -11.87 -19.21 11.38
C ARG A 72 -12.62 -20.05 12.42
N PRO A 73 -13.86 -20.52 12.17
CA PRO A 73 -14.45 -21.51 13.07
C PRO A 73 -13.48 -22.70 13.12
N PRO A 74 -13.24 -23.31 14.30
CA PRO A 74 -12.50 -24.55 14.36
C PRO A 74 -13.21 -25.53 13.43
N GLU A 75 -12.45 -26.10 12.49
CA GLU A 75 -12.88 -27.21 11.67
C GLU A 75 -13.52 -28.24 12.62
N ALA A 76 -14.85 -28.37 12.51
CA ALA A 76 -15.63 -29.17 13.41
C ALA A 76 -15.42 -30.65 13.07
N ALA A 77 -14.85 -31.35 14.04
CA ALA A 77 -14.92 -32.80 14.33
C ALA A 77 -14.38 -33.79 13.28
#